data_AF-A0A964ZFX9-F1
#
_entry.id   AF-A0A964ZFX9-F1
#
_cell.length_a   1.000
_cell.length_b   1.000
_cell.length_c   1.000
_cell.angle_alpha   90.00
_cell.angle_beta   90.00
_cell.angle_gamma   90.00
#
_symmetry.space_group_name_H-M   'P 1'
#
loop_
_entity.id
_entity.type
_entity.pdbx_description
1 polymer ?
#
loop_
_entity_poly.entity_id
_entity_poly.type
_entity_poly.pdbx_seq_one_letter_code
_entity_poly.pdbx_strand_id
1 'polypeptide(L)' 'DVPQIEVKLIESAQPNAPYGIKGVGEIGLVPTAGAVAAALKNLDGEWRSKLPMRQVKDDE' A
#
# COMPACT_ATOMS: atom_id res chain seq x y z
N ASP A 1 -6.61 5.83 -12.22
CA ASP A 1 -5.54 6.82 -12.44
C ASP A 1 -4.54 6.75 -11.29
N VAL A 2 -3.36 7.36 -11.43
CA VAL A 2 -2.29 7.37 -10.42
C VAL A 2 -2.47 8.58 -9.49
N PRO A 3 -2.60 8.39 -8.16
CA PRO A 3 -2.73 9.51 -7.22
C PRO A 3 -1.39 10.24 -6.99
N GLN A 4 -1.41 11.36 -6.26
CA GLN A 4 -0.19 11.99 -5.76
C GLN A 4 0.57 11.02 -4.83
N ILE A 5 1.88 10.90 -5.01
CA ILE A 5 2.75 10.00 -4.23
C ILE A 5 3.82 10.84 -3.53
N GLU A 6 3.86 10.75 -2.20
CA GLU A 6 4.93 11.31 -1.37
C GLU A 6 5.89 10.17 -0.97
N VAL A 7 7.21 10.37 -1.14
CA VAL A 7 8.22 9.39 -0.78
C VAL A 7 9.02 9.88 0.44
N LYS A 8 8.99 9.09 1.51
CA LYS A 8 9.82 9.30 2.71
C LYS A 8 10.87 8.20 2.81
N LEU A 9 12.14 8.56 2.59
CA LEU A 9 13.25 7.61 2.69
C LEU A 9 13.54 7.34 4.16
N ILE A 10 13.51 6.07 4.56
CA ILE A 10 13.82 5.62 5.91
C ILE A 10 15.08 4.76 5.86
N GLU A 11 16.08 5.14 6.64
CA GLU A 11 17.34 4.41 6.74
C GLU A 11 17.33 3.50 7.96
N SER A 12 17.56 2.21 7.73
CA SER A 12 17.72 1.22 8.78
C SER A 12 18.68 0.16 8.27
N ALA A 13 19.92 0.17 8.76
CA ALA A 13 20.98 -0.70 8.27
C ALA A 13 20.63 -2.20 8.44
N GLN A 14 20.81 -2.99 7.39
CA GLN A 14 20.80 -4.45 7.44
C GLN A 14 22.16 -4.97 7.91
N PRO A 15 22.24 -5.72 9.01
CA PRO A 15 23.50 -6.35 9.43
C PRO A 15 24.04 -7.25 8.31
N ASN A 16 25.35 -7.19 8.09
CA ASN A 16 26.09 -8.00 7.11
C ASN A 16 25.77 -7.71 5.63
N ALA A 17 25.01 -6.66 5.30
CA ALA A 17 24.85 -6.18 3.93
C ALA A 17 25.88 -5.07 3.62
N PRO A 18 26.52 -5.05 2.43
CA PRO A 18 27.32 -3.91 2.00
C PRO A 18 26.51 -2.62 2.13
N TYR A 19 27.08 -1.60 2.78
CA TYR A 19 26.41 -0.31 3.02
C TYR A 19 25.08 -0.40 3.78
N GLY A 20 24.76 -1.54 4.42
CA GLY A 20 23.53 -1.70 5.20
C GLY A 20 22.23 -1.74 4.37
N ILE A 21 22.31 -1.98 3.05
CA ILE A 21 21.15 -1.91 2.15
C ILE A 21 20.07 -2.96 2.43
N LYS A 22 18.83 -2.65 2.05
CA LYS A 22 17.67 -3.56 2.10
C LYS A 22 16.95 -3.59 0.75
N GLY A 23 16.29 -4.71 0.45
CA GLY A 23 15.42 -4.82 -0.72
C GLY A 23 14.16 -3.98 -0.54
N VAL A 24 13.80 -3.19 -1.56
CA VAL A 24 12.64 -2.27 -1.55
C VAL A 24 11.72 -2.44 -2.76
N GLY A 25 11.94 -3.46 -3.60
CA GLY A 25 11.14 -3.65 -4.82
C GLY A 25 9.67 -3.94 -4.55
N GLU A 26 9.38 -4.82 -3.58
CA GLU A 26 8.02 -5.28 -3.29
C GLU A 26 7.28 -4.38 -2.29
N ILE A 27 8.00 -3.67 -1.41
CA ILE A 27 7.40 -2.87 -0.32
C ILE A 27 6.57 -1.70 -0.84
N GLY A 28 6.83 -1.21 -2.06
CA GLY A 28 6.00 -0.18 -2.70
C GLY A 28 4.68 -0.72 -3.26
N LEU A 29 4.57 -2.03 -3.47
CA LEU A 29 3.40 -2.67 -4.08
C LEU A 29 2.55 -3.44 -3.05
N VAL A 30 3.19 -4.27 -2.23
CA VAL A 30 2.53 -5.20 -1.29
C VAL A 30 1.54 -4.50 -0.34
N PRO A 31 1.89 -3.39 0.35
CA PRO A 31 0.97 -2.77 1.32
C PRO A 31 -0.13 -1.92 0.66
N THR A 32 -0.02 -1.60 -0.63
CA THR A 32 -0.89 -0.62 -1.30
C THR A 32 -2.36 -1.03 -1.27
N ALA A 33 -2.68 -2.29 -1.58
CA ALA A 33 -4.05 -2.78 -1.54
C ALA A 33 -4.64 -2.75 -0.12
N GLY A 34 -3.84 -3.13 0.89
CA GLY A 34 -4.26 -3.08 2.30
C GLY A 34 -4.50 -1.67 2.80
N ALA A 35 -3.65 -0.71 2.41
CA ALA A 35 -3.83 0.71 2.73
C ALA A 35 -5.12 1.28 2.14
N VAL A 36 -5.44 0.93 0.88
CA VAL A 36 -6.72 1.32 0.24
C VAL A 36 -7.92 0.70 0.96
N ALA A 37 -7.86 -0.59 1.33
CA ALA A 37 -8.93 -1.23 2.12
C ALA A 37 -9.16 -0.52 3.46
N ALA A 38 -8.09 -0.18 4.17
CA ALA A 38 -8.17 0.53 5.44
C ALA A 38 -8.76 1.94 5.28
N ALA A 39 -8.39 2.66 4.20
CA ALA A 39 -8.95 3.98 3.89
C ALA A 39 -10.46 3.90 3.57
N LEU A 40 -10.89 2.91 2.79
CA LEU A 40 -12.30 2.70 2.48
C LEU A 40 -13.10 2.32 3.73
N LYS A 41 -12.56 1.47 4.60
CA LYS A 41 -13.18 1.22 5.90
C LYS A 41 -13.30 2.49 6.74
N ASN A 42 -12.29 3.36 6.74
CA ASN A 42 -12.38 4.62 7.48
C ASN A 42 -13.46 5.55 6.90
N LEU A 43 -13.81 5.39 5.62
CA LEU A 43 -14.88 6.13 4.96
C LEU A 43 -16.28 5.58 5.32
N ASP A 44 -16.50 4.27 5.25
CA ASP A 44 -17.84 3.66 5.32
C ASP A 44 -18.05 2.64 6.46
N GLY A 45 -16.99 2.29 7.19
CA GLY A 45 -17.01 1.32 8.30
C GLY A 45 -16.84 -0.14 7.89
N GLU A 46 -16.82 -0.45 6.58
CA GLU A 46 -16.83 -1.82 6.07
C GLU A 46 -15.46 -2.30 5.60
N TRP A 47 -15.10 -3.53 5.95
CA TRP A 47 -13.88 -4.16 5.46
C TRP A 47 -14.08 -4.77 4.07
N ARG A 48 -13.25 -4.35 3.11
CA ARG A 48 -13.13 -4.99 1.80
C ARG A 48 -12.01 -6.03 1.82
N SER A 49 -12.38 -7.30 1.70
CA SER A 49 -11.47 -8.45 1.70
C SER A 49 -11.28 -9.09 0.32
N LYS A 50 -11.86 -8.50 -0.73
CA LYS A 50 -11.79 -8.97 -2.11
C LYS A 50 -11.37 -7.84 -3.04
N LEU A 51 -10.60 -8.21 -4.06
CA LEU A 51 -10.19 -7.32 -5.15
C LEU A 51 -11.01 -7.63 -6.42
N PRO A 52 -11.25 -6.65 -7.30
CA PRO A 52 -11.00 -5.21 -7.08
C PRO A 52 -11.99 -4.60 -6.07
N MET A 53 -11.56 -3.55 -5.39
CA MET A 53 -12.43 -2.75 -4.50
C MET A 53 -13.22 -1.76 -5.36
N ARG A 54 -14.32 -2.21 -5.95
CA ARG A 54 -15.20 -1.39 -6.80
C ARG A 54 -16.06 -0.44 -5.97
N GLN A 55 -16.53 0.63 -6.61
CA GLN A 55 -17.64 1.40 -6.05
C GLN A 55 -18.93 0.59 -6.20
N VAL A 56 -19.88 0.77 -5.29
CA VAL A 56 -21.19 0.08 -5.33
C VAL A 56 -21.96 0.40 -6.62
N LYS A 57 -21.62 1.52 -7.30
CA LYS A 57 -22.23 1.95 -8.57
C LYS A 57 -21.62 1.31 -9.83
N ASP A 58 -20.53 0.55 -9.72
CA ASP A 58 -19.81 0.01 -10.88
C ASP A 58 -20.36 -1.36 -11.37
N ASP A 59 -21.44 -1.87 -10.77
CA ASP A 59 -22.08 -3.14 -11.13
C ASP A 59 -23.39 -2.96 -11.94
N GLU A 60 -23.67 -1.75 -12.45
CA GLU A 60 -24.65 -1.47 -13.54
C GLU A 60 -23.96 -1.35 -14.90
#